data_AF-A0A7S2N8E7-F1
#
_entry.id   AF-A0A7S2N8E7-F1
#
_cell.length_a   1.000
_cell.length_b   1.000
_cell.length_c   1.000
_cell.angle_alpha   90.00
_cell.angle_beta   90.00
_cell.angle_gamma   90.00
#
_symmetry.space_group_name_H-M   'P 1'
#
loop_
_entity.id
_entity.type
_entity.pdbx_description
1 polymer ?
#
loop_
_entity_poly.entity_id
_entity_poly.type
_entity_poly.pdbx_seq_one_letter_code
_entity_poly.pdbx_strand_id
1 'polypeptide(L)'
;MGIVQVRGWARVPAWTAGVGAIVLSISAHKELRFLYPLVHPLLIGYAGVALRMMRSAHRRRWIIVLVATNAVAAAYLSLVHQRAPLALMATMRRNISLGLVRHLDVLTRCHQTPGFAQLHSPIILTYLHCPPPLAKALSFPASHGDGNSGSADSDGGSDRRYSASISSPGQPLFASTSQLAHRYPKAAAGCANDCDCFFSTPGPAVAQRYREDWWRLWRPGSWQRHSPLPSHVALFDELYHLPQVQRTLRRRGYVVADRFFHEVVWAGSGHRWPRWRVRQLVLLTRETR
;
A
#
# COMPACT_ATOMS: atom_id res chain seq x y z
N MET A 1 23.28 -40.73 23.97
CA MET A 1 23.89 -39.38 24.14
C MET A 1 23.34 -38.28 23.22
N GLY A 2 22.17 -38.42 22.56
CA GLY A 2 21.69 -37.41 21.60
C GLY A 2 20.63 -36.41 22.09
N ILE A 3 20.03 -36.61 23.27
CA ILE A 3 18.85 -35.83 23.73
C ILE A 3 19.26 -34.55 24.48
N VAL A 4 20.43 -34.54 25.13
CA VAL A 4 20.89 -33.38 25.93
C VAL A 4 21.49 -32.27 25.05
N GLN A 5 22.10 -32.61 23.91
CA GLN A 5 22.79 -31.65 23.04
C GLN A 5 21.83 -30.77 22.21
N VAL A 6 20.63 -31.28 21.89
CA VAL A 6 19.58 -30.52 21.18
C VAL A 6 18.94 -29.46 22.10
N ARG A 7 19.01 -29.65 23.43
CA ARG A 7 18.39 -28.78 24.43
C ARG A 7 19.09 -27.42 24.55
N GLY A 8 20.36 -27.33 24.18
CA GLY A 8 21.10 -26.06 24.07
C GLY A 8 20.86 -25.34 22.74
N TRP A 9 20.88 -26.09 21.63
CA TRP A 9 20.71 -25.56 20.28
C TRP A 9 19.30 -25.03 19.99
N ALA A 10 18.24 -25.62 20.57
CA ALA A 10 16.87 -25.14 20.34
C ALA A 10 16.54 -23.79 21.01
N ARG A 11 17.32 -23.38 22.00
CA ARG A 11 17.05 -22.17 22.78
C ARG A 11 17.35 -20.89 21.98
N VAL A 12 18.44 -20.87 21.21
CA VAL A 12 18.88 -19.65 20.51
C VAL A 12 17.90 -19.25 19.39
N PRO A 13 17.42 -20.18 18.54
CA PRO A 13 16.42 -19.86 17.51
C PRO A 13 15.03 -19.55 18.06
N ALA A 14 14.60 -20.26 19.11
CA ALA A 14 13.33 -19.94 19.76
C ALA A 14 13.38 -18.55 20.43
N TRP A 15 14.51 -18.20 21.05
CA TRP A 15 14.71 -16.89 21.67
C TRP A 15 14.81 -15.78 20.63
N THR A 16 15.57 -15.97 19.55
CA THR A 16 15.65 -15.00 18.43
C THR A 16 14.30 -14.82 17.72
N ALA A 17 13.56 -15.90 17.48
CA ALA A 17 12.20 -15.82 16.94
C ALA A 17 11.24 -15.09 17.90
N GLY A 18 11.31 -15.39 19.19
CA GLY A 18 10.49 -14.74 20.22
C GLY A 18 10.78 -13.24 20.35
N VAL A 19 12.06 -12.88 20.49
CA VAL A 19 12.50 -11.48 20.56
C VAL A 19 12.15 -10.74 19.27
N GLY A 20 12.41 -11.34 18.10
CA GLY A 20 12.06 -10.73 16.82
C GLY A 20 10.54 -10.53 16.68
N ALA A 21 9.72 -11.49 17.11
CA ALA A 21 8.26 -11.34 17.13
C ALA A 21 7.81 -10.21 18.06
N ILE A 22 8.42 -10.05 19.24
CA ILE A 22 8.13 -8.96 20.18
C ILE A 22 8.49 -7.61 19.53
N VAL A 23 9.71 -7.47 19.00
CA VAL A 23 10.18 -6.23 18.35
C VAL A 23 9.30 -5.86 17.16
N LEU A 24 8.99 -6.83 16.29
CA LEU A 24 8.12 -6.61 15.12
C LEU A 24 6.66 -6.34 15.51
N SER A 25 6.20 -6.83 16.67
CA SER A 25 4.85 -6.51 17.18
C SER A 25 4.74 -5.07 17.67
N ILE A 26 5.80 -4.55 18.28
CA ILE A 26 5.88 -3.17 18.78
C ILE A 26 6.12 -2.17 17.64
N SER A 27 6.69 -2.61 16.51
CA SER A 27 6.87 -1.77 15.32
C SER A 27 5.54 -1.14 14.86
N ALA A 28 5.57 0.17 14.62
CA ALA A 28 4.46 0.92 14.04
C ALA A 28 4.17 0.48 12.60
N HIS A 29 5.20 0.07 11.85
CA HIS A 29 5.07 -0.45 10.50
C HIS A 29 5.07 -1.98 10.54
N LYS A 30 3.91 -2.58 10.25
CA LYS A 30 3.71 -4.03 10.24
C LYS A 30 3.57 -4.50 8.81
N GLU A 31 4.62 -5.12 8.29
CA GLU A 31 4.56 -5.81 7.00
C GLU A 31 4.94 -7.27 7.20
N LEU A 32 4.17 -8.17 6.59
CA LEU A 32 4.41 -9.61 6.68
C LEU A 32 5.83 -10.00 6.20
N ARG A 33 6.42 -9.21 5.29
CA ARG A 33 7.76 -9.47 4.78
C ARG A 33 8.86 -9.37 5.84
N PHE A 34 8.67 -8.62 6.91
CA PHE A 34 9.64 -8.55 8.01
C PHE A 34 9.66 -9.84 8.83
N LEU A 35 8.58 -10.62 8.81
CA LEU A 35 8.55 -11.95 9.41
C LEU A 35 9.28 -12.99 8.55
N TYR A 36 9.43 -12.81 7.23
CA TYR A 36 9.99 -13.86 6.37
C TYR A 36 11.40 -14.29 6.77
N PRO A 37 12.37 -13.39 7.01
CA PRO A 37 13.71 -13.78 7.46
C PRO A 37 13.73 -14.47 8.83
N LEU A 38 12.73 -14.21 9.67
CA LEU A 38 12.62 -14.79 11.02
C LEU A 38 11.90 -16.15 11.01
N VAL A 39 10.86 -16.27 10.18
CA VAL A 39 9.96 -17.44 10.13
C VAL A 39 10.47 -18.51 9.18
N HIS A 40 10.93 -18.15 7.97
CA HIS A 40 11.27 -19.15 6.97
C HIS A 40 12.51 -19.98 7.32
N PRO A 41 13.68 -19.42 7.65
CA PRO A 41 14.87 -20.24 7.92
C PRO A 41 14.85 -20.88 9.31
N LEU A 42 14.43 -20.14 10.35
CA LEU A 42 14.48 -20.63 11.73
C LEU A 42 13.32 -21.58 12.04
N LEU A 43 12.07 -21.15 11.90
CA LEU A 43 10.92 -21.95 12.36
C LEU A 43 10.68 -23.20 11.50
N ILE A 44 10.81 -23.10 10.16
CA ILE A 44 10.63 -24.27 9.27
C ILE A 44 11.76 -25.29 9.46
N GLY A 45 13.01 -24.82 9.58
CA GLY A 45 14.16 -25.69 9.85
C GLY A 45 14.00 -26.47 11.16
N TYR A 46 13.57 -25.79 12.22
CA TYR A 46 13.31 -26.44 13.52
C TYR A 46 12.13 -27.40 13.48
N ALA A 47 11.04 -27.04 12.79
CA ALA A 47 9.91 -27.93 12.60
C ALA A 47 10.34 -29.24 11.90
N GLY A 48 11.22 -29.14 10.89
CA GLY A 48 11.79 -30.31 10.20
C GLY A 48 12.61 -31.21 11.12
N VAL A 49 13.51 -30.64 11.94
CA VAL A 49 14.31 -31.40 12.91
C VAL A 49 13.42 -32.06 13.97
N ALA A 50 12.44 -31.33 14.50
CA ALA A 50 11.49 -31.84 15.50
C ALA A 50 10.66 -33.01 14.94
N LEU A 51 10.17 -32.90 13.69
CA LEU A 51 9.46 -33.97 13.00
C LEU A 51 10.34 -35.21 12.79
N ARG A 52 11.63 -35.02 12.49
CA ARG A 52 12.59 -36.12 12.32
C ARG A 52 12.83 -36.89 13.63
N MET A 53 12.88 -36.18 14.75
CA MET A 53 13.10 -36.78 16.07
C MET A 53 11.85 -37.46 16.65
N MET A 54 10.68 -37.24 16.04
CA MET A 54 9.41 -37.80 16.51
C MET A 54 9.22 -39.26 16.05
N ARG A 55 8.59 -40.08 16.92
CA ARG A 55 8.21 -41.46 16.60
C ARG A 55 7.34 -41.50 15.33
N SER A 56 7.57 -42.49 14.47
CA SER A 56 6.88 -42.65 13.17
C SER A 56 5.35 -42.62 13.28
N ALA A 57 4.80 -43.20 14.35
CA ALA A 57 3.36 -43.25 14.64
C ALA A 57 2.70 -41.86 14.86
N HIS A 58 3.48 -40.83 15.21
CA HIS A 58 3.00 -39.46 15.42
C HIS A 58 3.42 -38.51 14.30
N ARG A 59 4.56 -38.78 13.65
CA ARG A 59 5.11 -37.95 12.57
C ARG A 59 4.11 -37.69 11.44
N ARG A 60 3.44 -38.74 10.94
CA ARG A 60 2.44 -38.60 9.86
C ARG A 60 1.28 -37.68 10.26
N ARG A 61 0.78 -37.82 11.50
CA ARG A 61 -0.30 -36.97 12.03
C ARG A 61 0.12 -35.50 12.08
N TRP A 62 1.32 -35.21 12.59
CA TRP A 62 1.81 -33.83 12.66
C TRP A 62 2.09 -33.21 11.28
N ILE A 63 2.58 -33.99 10.31
CA ILE A 63 2.73 -33.51 8.92
C ILE A 63 1.36 -33.13 8.36
N ILE A 64 0.33 -33.97 8.53
CA ILE A 64 -1.02 -33.66 8.06
C ILE A 64 -1.55 -32.39 8.73
N VAL A 65 -1.38 -32.24 10.05
CA VAL A 65 -1.79 -31.04 10.77
C VAL A 65 -1.08 -29.79 10.24
N LEU A 66 0.23 -29.84 10.05
CA LEU A 66 1.02 -28.71 9.52
C LEU A 66 0.60 -28.34 8.10
N VAL A 67 0.39 -29.33 7.23
CA VAL A 67 -0.08 -29.08 5.85
C VAL A 67 -1.47 -28.49 5.88
N ALA A 68 -2.39 -29.04 6.68
CA ALA A 68 -3.77 -28.54 6.76
C ALA A 68 -3.82 -27.10 7.29
N THR A 69 -3.11 -26.78 8.37
CA THR A 69 -3.11 -25.41 8.92
C THR A 69 -2.49 -24.40 7.98
N ASN A 70 -1.38 -24.74 7.31
CA ASN A 70 -0.77 -23.86 6.31
C ASN A 70 -1.64 -23.71 5.06
N ALA A 71 -2.30 -24.79 4.60
CA ALA A 71 -3.23 -24.73 3.47
C ALA A 71 -4.43 -23.83 3.78
N VAL A 72 -5.01 -23.95 4.98
CA VAL A 72 -6.09 -23.07 5.44
C VAL A 72 -5.63 -21.62 5.51
N ALA A 73 -4.45 -21.36 6.07
CA ALA A 73 -3.90 -20.00 6.14
C ALA A 73 -3.62 -19.43 4.73
N ALA A 74 -3.01 -20.21 3.84
CA ALA A 74 -2.75 -19.81 2.46
C ALA A 74 -4.05 -19.52 1.69
N ALA A 75 -5.06 -20.38 1.85
CA ALA A 75 -6.37 -20.18 1.26
C ALA A 75 -7.03 -18.90 1.79
N TYR A 76 -7.04 -18.68 3.11
CA TYR A 76 -7.60 -17.46 3.71
C TYR A 76 -6.88 -16.20 3.22
N LEU A 77 -5.54 -16.19 3.25
CA LEU A 77 -4.76 -15.02 2.84
C LEU A 77 -4.96 -14.70 1.35
N SER A 78 -5.08 -15.72 0.50
CA SER A 78 -5.23 -15.57 -0.95
C SER A 78 -6.67 -15.24 -1.36
N LEU A 79 -7.67 -15.84 -0.70
CA LEU A 79 -9.07 -15.72 -1.09
C LEU A 79 -9.83 -14.64 -0.33
N VAL A 80 -9.34 -14.21 0.83
CA VAL A 80 -10.00 -13.24 1.71
C VAL A 80 -9.11 -12.02 1.91
N HIS A 81 -7.95 -12.18 2.56
CA HIS A 81 -7.19 -11.05 3.13
C HIS A 81 -6.59 -10.07 2.08
N GLN A 82 -6.46 -10.46 0.81
CA GLN A 82 -5.91 -9.59 -0.25
C GLN A 82 -6.74 -9.62 -1.55
N ARG A 83 -7.97 -10.15 -1.51
CA ARG A 83 -8.78 -10.36 -2.71
C ARG A 83 -9.09 -9.06 -3.45
N ALA A 84 -9.52 -8.01 -2.74
CA ALA A 84 -9.93 -6.75 -3.36
C ALA A 84 -8.82 -6.06 -4.17
N PRO A 85 -7.62 -5.81 -3.61
CA PRO A 85 -6.52 -5.23 -4.36
C PRO A 85 -6.13 -6.03 -5.62
N LEU A 86 -6.08 -7.36 -5.52
CA LEU A 86 -5.75 -8.24 -6.65
C LEU A 86 -6.83 -8.19 -7.73
N ALA A 87 -8.11 -8.22 -7.33
CA ALA A 87 -9.23 -8.13 -8.26
C ALA A 87 -9.28 -6.77 -8.96
N LEU A 88 -9.02 -5.67 -8.23
CA LEU A 88 -8.89 -4.33 -8.80
C LEU A 88 -7.80 -4.32 -9.87
N MET A 89 -6.59 -4.79 -9.55
CA MET A 89 -5.47 -4.76 -10.49
C MET A 89 -5.70 -5.66 -11.70
N ALA A 90 -6.34 -6.83 -11.52
CA ALA A 90 -6.72 -7.69 -12.63
C ALA A 90 -7.75 -7.04 -13.57
N THR A 91 -8.75 -6.34 -13.01
CA THR A 91 -9.73 -5.57 -13.80
C THR A 91 -9.07 -4.40 -14.51
N MET A 92 -8.20 -3.66 -13.83
CA MET A 92 -7.44 -2.56 -14.44
C MET A 92 -6.55 -3.06 -15.58
N ARG A 93 -5.83 -4.17 -15.41
CA ARG A 93 -4.99 -4.76 -16.46
C ARG A 93 -5.79 -5.06 -17.73
N ARG A 94 -7.00 -5.63 -17.57
CA ARG A 94 -7.93 -5.87 -18.70
C ARG A 94 -8.38 -4.57 -19.35
N ASN A 95 -8.82 -3.59 -18.55
CA ASN A 95 -9.31 -2.32 -19.10
C ASN A 95 -8.19 -1.49 -19.76
N ILE A 96 -6.95 -1.61 -19.28
CA ILE A 96 -5.75 -1.05 -19.90
C ILE A 96 -5.49 -1.67 -21.27
N SER A 97 -5.57 -3.01 -21.39
CA SER A 97 -5.42 -3.67 -22.70
C SER A 97 -6.49 -3.28 -23.72
N LEU A 98 -7.64 -2.79 -23.26
CA LEU A 98 -8.72 -2.25 -24.09
C LEU A 98 -8.58 -0.73 -24.35
N GLY A 99 -7.53 -0.07 -23.83
CA GLY A 99 -7.32 1.37 -23.99
C GLY A 99 -8.27 2.27 -23.16
N LEU A 100 -9.01 1.69 -22.21
CA LEU A 100 -10.04 2.39 -21.43
C LEU A 100 -9.49 3.14 -20.20
N VAL A 101 -8.27 2.80 -19.76
CA VAL A 101 -7.65 3.37 -18.55
C VAL A 101 -6.43 4.17 -18.96
N ARG A 102 -6.42 5.47 -18.62
CA ARG A 102 -5.26 6.36 -18.81
C ARG A 102 -4.67 6.81 -17.48
N HIS A 103 -5.54 7.00 -16.49
CA HIS A 103 -5.18 7.46 -15.15
C HIS A 103 -6.06 6.78 -14.11
N LEU A 104 -5.42 6.04 -13.20
CA LEU A 104 -6.03 5.44 -12.01
C LEU A 104 -5.57 6.19 -10.75
N ASP A 105 -6.53 6.67 -9.97
CA ASP A 105 -6.28 7.31 -8.68
C ASP A 105 -6.77 6.42 -7.53
N VAL A 106 -5.87 5.99 -6.66
CA VAL A 106 -6.17 5.05 -5.58
C VAL A 106 -6.14 5.77 -4.24
N LEU A 107 -7.32 5.97 -3.65
CA LEU A 107 -7.54 6.69 -2.39
C LEU A 107 -7.69 5.71 -1.21
N THR A 108 -6.78 4.75 -1.12
CA THR A 108 -6.68 3.82 0.01
C THR A 108 -5.54 4.24 0.94
N ARG A 109 -5.53 3.72 2.16
CA ARG A 109 -4.37 3.89 3.05
C ARG A 109 -3.17 3.12 2.47
N CYS A 110 -2.00 3.75 2.58
CA CYS A 110 -0.62 3.26 2.39
C CYS A 110 -0.47 1.85 1.74
N HIS A 111 0.02 1.78 0.49
CA HIS A 111 0.50 0.57 -0.24
C HIS A 111 -0.33 -0.73 -0.20
N GLN A 112 -1.64 -0.66 0.09
CA GLN A 112 -2.51 -1.84 0.08
C GLN A 112 -2.76 -2.41 -1.32
N THR A 113 -2.46 -1.66 -2.38
CA THR A 113 -2.68 -2.10 -3.76
C THR A 113 -1.36 -2.22 -4.52
N PRO A 114 -1.07 -3.40 -5.10
CA PRO A 114 0.18 -3.63 -5.82
C PRO A 114 0.10 -2.96 -7.19
N GLY A 115 0.56 -1.71 -7.29
CA GLY A 115 0.45 -0.86 -8.47
C GLY A 115 1.16 -1.39 -9.72
N PHE A 116 2.27 -0.76 -10.11
CA PHE A 116 2.99 -1.14 -11.34
C PHE A 116 3.50 -2.59 -11.34
N ALA A 117 3.74 -3.17 -10.15
CA ALA A 117 4.16 -4.56 -9.99
C ALA A 117 3.13 -5.58 -10.49
N GLN A 118 1.85 -5.21 -10.67
CA GLN A 118 0.83 -6.07 -11.29
C GLN A 118 0.28 -5.55 -12.60
N LEU A 119 0.29 -4.23 -12.81
CA LEU A 119 -0.25 -3.62 -14.01
C LEU A 119 0.66 -3.78 -15.23
N HIS A 120 1.99 -3.73 -15.05
CA HIS A 120 2.99 -3.81 -16.12
C HIS A 120 2.69 -2.93 -17.35
N SER A 121 2.10 -1.75 -17.14
CA SER A 121 1.68 -0.85 -18.21
C SER A 121 1.89 0.62 -17.83
N PRO A 122 2.30 1.48 -18.77
CA PRO A 122 2.61 2.89 -18.52
C PRO A 122 1.34 3.75 -18.44
N ILE A 123 0.52 3.53 -17.41
CA ILE A 123 -0.59 4.43 -17.05
C ILE A 123 -0.17 5.42 -15.97
N ILE A 124 -0.88 6.54 -15.87
CA ILE A 124 -0.74 7.42 -14.70
C ILE A 124 -1.38 6.72 -13.51
N LEU A 125 -0.60 6.46 -12.47
CA LEU A 125 -1.07 5.82 -11.25
C LEU A 125 -0.74 6.72 -10.06
N THR A 126 -1.77 7.22 -9.40
CA THR A 126 -1.62 8.13 -8.27
C THR A 126 -2.09 7.51 -6.96
N TYR A 127 -1.32 7.75 -5.91
CA TYR A 127 -1.57 7.28 -4.55
C TYR A 127 -1.56 8.45 -3.57
N LEU A 128 -2.18 8.24 -2.40
CA LEU A 128 -1.92 9.08 -1.24
C LEU A 128 -0.51 8.80 -0.71
N HIS A 129 0.27 9.85 -0.46
CA HIS A 129 1.66 9.71 -0.04
C HIS A 129 1.77 9.49 1.49
N CYS A 130 2.23 8.31 1.89
CA CYS A 130 2.30 7.87 3.28
C CYS A 130 3.72 7.35 3.59
N PRO A 131 4.69 8.25 3.83
CA PRO A 131 6.04 7.85 4.16
C PRO A 131 6.12 7.31 5.60
N PRO A 132 7.01 6.35 5.87
CA PRO A 132 7.19 5.84 7.22
C PRO A 132 7.72 6.97 8.14
N PRO A 133 7.37 6.97 9.45
CA PRO A 133 7.72 8.04 10.39
C PRO A 133 9.23 8.33 10.46
N LEU A 134 10.07 7.30 10.28
CA LEU A 134 11.52 7.41 10.34
C LEU A 134 12.11 8.21 9.16
N ALA A 135 11.42 8.25 8.02
CA ALA A 135 11.87 9.03 6.87
C ALA A 135 11.78 10.54 7.12
N LYS A 136 10.91 10.97 8.05
CA LYS A 136 10.83 12.35 8.52
C LYS A 136 12.00 12.73 9.44
N ALA A 137 12.59 11.76 10.15
CA ALA A 137 13.77 11.97 11.00
C ALA A 137 15.08 11.98 10.19
N LEU A 138 15.10 11.30 9.04
CA LEU A 138 16.25 11.22 8.13
C LEU A 138 16.16 12.18 6.95
N SER A 139 15.34 13.24 7.02
CA SER A 139 15.47 14.35 6.08
C SER A 139 16.83 15.01 6.33
N PHE A 140 17.85 14.51 5.63
CA PHE A 140 19.16 15.12 5.57
C PHE A 140 18.96 16.60 5.26
N PRO A 141 19.52 17.53 6.06
CA PRO A 141 19.58 18.92 5.63
C PRO A 141 20.24 18.91 4.25
N ALA A 142 19.60 19.56 3.29
CA ALA A 142 20.16 19.75 1.96
C ALA A 142 21.60 20.21 2.14
N SER A 143 22.55 19.36 1.72
CA SER A 143 23.94 19.74 1.63
C SER A 143 24.00 21.07 0.90
N HIS A 144 24.54 22.09 1.55
CA HIS A 144 25.02 23.30 0.90
C HIS A 144 25.92 22.83 -0.25
N GLY A 145 25.37 22.85 -1.47
CA GLY A 145 26.11 22.68 -2.69
C GLY A 145 26.73 24.03 -3.00
N ASP A 146 27.95 24.23 -2.53
CA ASP A 146 28.81 25.28 -3.07
C ASP A 146 28.96 25.03 -4.57
N GLY A 147 28.75 26.10 -5.33
CA GLY A 147 28.75 26.06 -6.77
C GLY A 147 30.12 25.62 -7.30
N ASN A 148 30.10 24.70 -8.26
CA ASN A 148 31.09 24.75 -9.31
C ASN A 148 30.46 24.38 -10.64
N SER A 149 30.37 25.38 -11.52
CA SER A 149 30.04 25.25 -12.93
C SER A 149 31.18 24.57 -13.66
N GLY A 150 30.99 23.30 -14.00
CA GLY A 150 31.87 22.53 -14.88
C GLY A 150 31.08 22.09 -16.10
N SER A 151 31.29 22.79 -17.22
CA SER A 151 30.86 22.44 -18.57
C SER A 151 31.51 21.11 -18.99
N ALA A 152 30.73 20.15 -19.50
CA ALA A 152 31.27 19.09 -20.33
C ALA A 152 30.19 18.58 -21.30
N ASP A 153 30.63 18.45 -22.55
CA ASP A 153 29.88 18.27 -23.78
C ASP A 153 29.10 16.96 -23.94
N SER A 154 28.07 17.06 -24.77
CA SER A 154 27.58 16.15 -25.81
C SER A 154 28.22 14.75 -25.93
N ASP A 155 27.38 13.71 -25.86
CA ASP A 155 27.34 12.73 -26.95
C ASP A 155 26.03 11.93 -27.03
N GLY A 156 25.65 11.59 -28.25
CA GLY A 156 24.39 10.94 -28.62
C GLY A 156 24.34 9.44 -28.33
N GLY A 157 23.20 8.97 -27.81
CA GLY A 157 22.91 7.54 -27.66
C GLY A 157 21.41 7.31 -27.52
N SER A 158 20.83 6.65 -28.52
CA SER A 158 19.43 6.25 -28.55
C SER A 158 19.16 5.13 -27.53
N ASP A 159 18.61 5.47 -26.37
CA ASP A 159 18.09 4.48 -25.43
C ASP A 159 16.63 4.75 -25.09
N ARG A 160 15.80 3.72 -25.29
CA ARG A 160 14.37 3.71 -24.95
C ARG A 160 14.24 3.87 -23.44
N ARG A 161 14.03 5.11 -23.03
CA ARG A 161 13.89 5.54 -21.64
C ARG A 161 12.61 4.92 -21.04
N TYR A 162 12.76 3.82 -20.33
CA TYR A 162 11.88 3.51 -19.20
C TYR A 162 12.12 4.58 -18.15
N SER A 163 11.36 5.67 -18.22
CA SER A 163 11.36 6.73 -17.23
C SER A 163 10.70 6.23 -15.95
N ALA A 164 11.40 5.38 -15.19
CA ALA A 164 11.18 5.32 -13.75
C ALA A 164 11.59 6.71 -13.25
N SER A 165 10.62 7.51 -12.82
CA SER A 165 10.84 8.82 -12.21
C SER A 165 11.58 8.64 -10.88
N ILE A 166 12.89 8.38 -10.96
CA ILE A 166 13.81 8.60 -9.85
C ILE A 166 13.84 10.11 -9.71
N SER A 167 13.31 10.59 -8.60
CA SER A 167 13.29 11.99 -8.19
C SER A 167 14.63 12.65 -8.49
N SER A 168 14.58 13.76 -9.25
CA SER A 168 15.74 14.61 -9.52
C SER A 168 16.47 14.98 -8.22
N PRO A 169 17.80 15.10 -8.24
CA PRO A 169 18.55 15.53 -7.07
C PRO A 169 18.11 16.96 -6.71
N GLY A 170 17.59 17.15 -5.49
CA GLY A 170 17.15 18.45 -4.98
C GLY A 170 15.65 18.62 -4.73
N GLN A 171 14.81 17.60 -4.96
CA GLN A 171 13.39 17.68 -4.58
C GLN A 171 13.17 17.15 -3.17
N PRO A 172 12.46 17.88 -2.29
CA PRO A 172 12.11 17.34 -0.99
C PRO A 172 11.25 16.09 -1.21
N LEU A 173 11.71 14.96 -0.68
CA LEU A 173 11.00 13.67 -0.71
C LEU A 173 9.64 13.74 0.00
N PHE A 174 9.40 14.81 0.78
CA PHE A 174 8.19 15.03 1.55
C PHE A 174 7.59 16.41 1.26
N ALA A 175 6.26 16.48 1.23
CA ALA A 175 5.57 17.75 1.19
C ALA A 175 5.85 18.52 2.49
N SER A 176 6.25 19.79 2.39
CA SER A 176 6.42 20.64 3.57
C SER A 176 5.09 20.80 4.32
N THR A 177 5.15 21.16 5.60
CA THR A 177 3.95 21.49 6.41
C THR A 177 3.09 22.56 5.73
N SER A 178 3.71 23.56 5.10
CA SER A 178 3.02 24.59 4.31
C SER A 178 2.34 24.03 3.06
N GLN A 179 2.97 23.09 2.35
CA GLN A 179 2.36 22.42 1.20
C GLN A 179 1.19 21.51 1.61
N LEU A 180 1.29 20.83 2.75
CA LEU A 180 0.19 20.03 3.31
C LEU A 180 -0.98 20.90 3.76
N ALA A 181 -0.72 22.01 4.43
CA ALA A 181 -1.75 22.96 4.84
C ALA A 181 -2.48 23.56 3.62
N HIS A 182 -1.75 23.90 2.55
CA HIS A 182 -2.34 24.34 1.30
C HIS A 182 -3.19 23.23 0.63
N ARG A 183 -2.71 21.98 0.68
CA ARG A 183 -3.40 20.83 0.09
C ARG A 183 -4.63 20.41 0.88
N TYR A 184 -4.61 20.56 2.19
CA TYR A 184 -5.68 20.16 3.09
C TYR A 184 -5.98 21.27 4.11
N PRO A 185 -6.61 22.37 3.67
CA PRO A 185 -6.84 23.53 4.52
C PRO A 185 -7.77 23.24 5.71
N LYS A 186 -8.53 22.14 5.65
CA LYS A 186 -9.42 21.69 6.72
C LYS A 186 -8.90 20.47 7.48
N ALA A 187 -7.67 20.02 7.23
CA ALA A 187 -7.11 18.89 7.96
C ALA A 187 -6.98 19.17 9.44
N ALA A 188 -7.03 18.11 10.25
CA ALA A 188 -6.76 18.21 11.68
C ALA A 188 -5.36 18.78 11.93
N ALA A 189 -5.23 19.60 12.98
CA ALA A 189 -3.94 20.12 13.41
C ALA A 189 -2.97 18.95 13.70
N GLY A 190 -1.75 19.02 13.19
CA GLY A 190 -0.72 18.02 13.44
C GLY A 190 -0.71 16.81 12.51
N CYS A 191 -1.45 16.81 11.39
CA CYS A 191 -1.32 15.73 10.40
C CYS A 191 0.12 15.68 9.82
N ALA A 192 0.70 14.48 9.77
CA ALA A 192 2.14 14.32 9.50
C ALA A 192 2.45 14.12 8.00
N ASN A 193 1.50 13.63 7.22
CA ASN A 193 1.66 13.31 5.80
C ASN A 193 0.32 13.39 5.02
N ASP A 194 0.38 13.17 3.71
CA ASP A 194 -0.76 13.27 2.78
C ASP A 194 -1.91 12.32 3.15
N CYS A 195 -1.59 11.08 3.53
CA CYS A 195 -2.59 10.11 4.01
C CYS A 195 -3.28 10.59 5.28
N ASP A 196 -2.53 10.99 6.31
CA ASP A 196 -3.09 11.41 7.60
C ASP A 196 -3.99 12.63 7.42
N CYS A 197 -3.53 13.63 6.65
CA CYS A 197 -4.31 14.83 6.39
C CYS A 197 -5.58 14.50 5.59
N PHE A 198 -5.47 13.65 4.56
CA PHE A 198 -6.61 13.23 3.75
C PHE A 198 -7.68 12.51 4.57
N PHE A 199 -7.30 11.52 5.39
CA PHE A 199 -8.24 10.74 6.19
C PHE A 199 -8.74 11.47 7.45
N SER A 200 -8.10 12.57 7.87
CA SER A 200 -8.63 13.43 8.94
C SER A 200 -9.91 14.17 8.53
N THR A 201 -10.00 14.59 7.27
CA THR A 201 -11.18 15.29 6.71
C THR A 201 -11.47 14.83 5.28
N PRO A 202 -11.94 13.58 5.10
CA PRO A 202 -12.05 12.95 3.78
C PRO A 202 -12.95 13.68 2.78
N GLY A 203 -14.08 14.22 3.22
CA GLY A 203 -15.00 14.98 2.37
C GLY A 203 -14.34 16.22 1.75
N PRO A 204 -13.85 17.17 2.57
CA PRO A 204 -13.08 18.30 2.08
C PRO A 204 -11.83 17.92 1.29
N ALA A 205 -11.11 16.87 1.70
CA ALA A 205 -9.91 16.41 1.02
C ALA A 205 -10.19 15.91 -0.41
N VAL A 206 -11.26 15.12 -0.60
CA VAL A 206 -11.71 14.71 -1.94
C VAL A 206 -12.17 15.92 -2.76
N ALA A 207 -12.94 16.83 -2.17
CA ALA A 207 -13.38 18.06 -2.85
C ALA A 207 -12.20 18.93 -3.29
N GLN A 208 -11.16 19.05 -2.47
CA GLN A 208 -9.93 19.73 -2.86
C GLN A 208 -9.22 18.96 -3.97
N ARG A 209 -8.97 17.65 -3.79
CA ARG A 209 -8.23 16.82 -4.76
C ARG A 209 -8.85 16.87 -6.15
N TYR A 210 -10.17 16.92 -6.22
CA TYR A 210 -10.92 16.96 -7.47
C TYR A 210 -11.38 18.36 -7.91
N ARG A 211 -10.78 19.45 -7.40
CA ARG A 211 -11.04 20.83 -7.88
C ARG A 211 -10.27 21.13 -9.17
N GLU A 212 -10.80 22.05 -9.99
CA GLU A 212 -10.32 22.32 -11.37
C GLU A 212 -8.86 22.75 -11.51
N ASP A 213 -8.22 23.09 -10.39
CA ASP A 213 -6.87 23.62 -10.30
C ASP A 213 -5.94 22.78 -9.42
N TRP A 214 -6.45 21.79 -8.69
CA TRP A 214 -5.62 21.04 -7.74
C TRP A 214 -4.51 20.27 -8.43
N TRP A 215 -4.82 19.67 -9.57
CA TRP A 215 -3.85 19.00 -10.45
C TRP A 215 -2.98 19.98 -11.25
N ARG A 216 -3.27 21.29 -11.27
CA ARG A 216 -2.42 22.32 -11.90
C ARG A 216 -1.27 22.77 -11.00
N LEU A 217 -1.40 22.60 -9.68
CA LEU A 217 -0.46 23.12 -8.69
C LEU A 217 0.79 22.25 -8.49
N TRP A 218 0.92 21.14 -9.22
CA TRP A 218 2.09 20.27 -9.15
C TRP A 218 3.15 20.65 -10.20
N ARG A 219 3.87 21.74 -9.87
CA ARG A 219 5.23 22.18 -10.23
C ARG A 219 5.52 23.15 -11.41
N PRO A 220 6.48 24.08 -11.18
CA PRO A 220 7.16 24.83 -12.22
C PRO A 220 8.24 23.96 -12.90
N GLY A 221 8.34 24.03 -14.23
CA GLY A 221 9.59 23.72 -14.94
C GLY A 221 9.74 22.40 -15.70
N SER A 222 8.69 21.60 -15.98
CA SER A 222 8.85 20.49 -16.94
C SER A 222 7.63 20.31 -17.85
N TRP A 223 7.91 20.31 -19.15
CA TRP A 223 6.96 20.27 -20.25
C TRP A 223 6.30 18.89 -20.39
N GLN A 224 5.22 18.66 -19.66
CA GLN A 224 4.14 17.77 -20.09
C GLN A 224 2.82 18.43 -19.67
N ARG A 225 2.33 19.32 -20.55
CA ARG A 225 0.92 19.69 -20.57
C ARG A 225 0.11 18.40 -20.82
N HIS A 226 -1.09 18.34 -20.25
CA HIS A 226 -2.01 17.20 -20.17
C HIS A 226 -1.73 16.30 -18.95
N SER A 227 -2.66 16.20 -18.00
CA SER A 227 -3.86 15.41 -18.27
C SER A 227 -5.02 15.70 -17.28
N PRO A 228 -6.27 15.51 -17.74
CA PRO A 228 -7.50 15.84 -17.01
C PRO A 228 -7.70 14.95 -15.77
N LEU A 229 -8.75 15.26 -14.98
CA LEU A 229 -9.34 14.38 -13.95
C LEU A 229 -9.17 12.89 -14.28
N PRO A 230 -8.81 12.04 -13.30
CA PRO A 230 -8.52 10.63 -13.56
C PRO A 230 -9.66 9.91 -14.27
N SER A 231 -9.30 8.94 -15.10
CA SER A 231 -10.31 8.09 -15.76
C SER A 231 -11.01 7.16 -14.75
N HIS A 232 -10.27 6.73 -13.73
CA HIS A 232 -10.74 5.78 -12.73
C HIS A 232 -10.31 6.21 -11.33
N VAL A 233 -11.19 5.99 -10.36
CA VAL A 233 -10.89 6.22 -8.94
C VAL A 233 -11.24 4.97 -8.16
N ALA A 234 -10.31 4.48 -7.35
CA ALA A 234 -10.54 3.37 -6.44
C ALA A 234 -10.51 3.86 -4.98
N LEU A 235 -11.56 3.56 -4.22
CA LEU A 235 -11.65 3.89 -2.80
C LEU A 235 -12.53 2.91 -2.03
N PHE A 236 -12.37 2.81 -0.71
CA PHE A 236 -13.23 1.96 0.09
C PHE A 236 -14.66 2.52 0.22
N ASP A 237 -15.63 1.64 0.40
CA ASP A 237 -17.04 1.99 0.49
C ASP A 237 -17.34 2.93 1.67
N GLU A 238 -16.62 2.84 2.80
CA GLU A 238 -16.81 3.80 3.90
C GLU A 238 -16.51 5.23 3.47
N LEU A 239 -15.49 5.43 2.64
CA LEU A 239 -15.15 6.74 2.09
C LEU A 239 -16.20 7.17 1.05
N TYR A 240 -16.65 6.25 0.20
CA TYR A 240 -17.63 6.53 -0.85
C TYR A 240 -19.01 6.93 -0.30
N HIS A 241 -19.41 6.32 0.81
CA HIS A 241 -20.69 6.56 1.46
C HIS A 241 -20.76 7.91 2.20
N LEU A 242 -19.65 8.65 2.33
CA LEU A 242 -19.69 10.01 2.84
C LEU A 242 -20.41 10.94 1.84
N PRO A 243 -21.49 11.65 2.24
CA PRO A 243 -22.29 12.45 1.32
C PRO A 243 -21.50 13.53 0.57
N GLN A 244 -20.44 14.07 1.17
CA GLN A 244 -19.57 15.06 0.52
C GLN A 244 -18.69 14.45 -0.57
N VAL A 245 -18.14 13.25 -0.32
CA VAL A 245 -17.33 12.50 -1.28
C VAL A 245 -18.19 12.09 -2.47
N GLN A 246 -19.35 11.48 -2.20
CA GLN A 246 -20.26 11.05 -3.25
C GLN A 246 -20.75 12.20 -4.14
N ARG A 247 -21.12 13.34 -3.53
CA ARG A 247 -21.52 14.54 -4.29
C ARG A 247 -20.39 15.07 -5.15
N THR A 248 -19.16 15.13 -4.62
CA THR A 248 -17.99 15.60 -5.38
C THR A 248 -17.73 14.70 -6.58
N LEU A 249 -17.64 13.39 -6.38
CA LEU A 249 -17.35 12.43 -7.45
C LEU A 249 -18.46 12.41 -8.51
N ARG A 250 -19.74 12.39 -8.10
CA ARG A 250 -20.87 12.45 -9.05
C ARG A 250 -20.89 13.73 -9.87
N ARG A 251 -20.63 14.90 -9.26
CA ARG A 251 -20.51 16.18 -9.98
C ARG A 251 -19.38 16.17 -11.02
N ARG A 252 -18.38 15.32 -10.84
CA ARG A 252 -17.26 15.13 -11.78
C ARG A 252 -17.51 14.02 -12.80
N GLY A 253 -18.71 13.44 -12.84
CA GLY A 253 -19.09 12.40 -13.80
C GLY A 253 -18.59 11.01 -13.45
N TYR A 254 -18.19 10.76 -12.20
CA TYR A 254 -17.82 9.41 -11.76
C TYR A 254 -19.05 8.59 -11.39
N VAL A 255 -19.13 7.40 -11.96
CA VAL A 255 -20.14 6.37 -11.69
C VAL A 255 -19.46 5.12 -11.15
N VAL A 256 -20.17 4.35 -10.33
CA VAL A 256 -19.64 3.09 -9.78
C VAL A 256 -19.59 2.06 -10.90
N ALA A 257 -18.40 1.57 -11.22
CA ALA A 257 -18.18 0.55 -12.24
C ALA A 257 -18.14 -0.86 -11.63
N ASP A 258 -17.48 -1.02 -10.48
CA ASP A 258 -17.30 -2.34 -9.85
C ASP A 258 -17.14 -2.23 -8.32
N ARG A 259 -17.34 -3.34 -7.61
CA ARG A 259 -17.19 -3.48 -6.16
C ARG A 259 -16.49 -4.78 -5.83
N PHE A 260 -15.33 -4.68 -5.20
CA PHE A 260 -14.53 -5.84 -4.81
C PHE A 260 -14.67 -6.11 -3.32
N PHE A 261 -14.93 -7.36 -2.95
CA PHE A 261 -14.90 -7.81 -1.56
C PHE A 261 -13.50 -7.62 -0.97
N HIS A 262 -13.42 -6.96 0.19
CA HIS A 262 -12.16 -6.74 0.90
C HIS A 262 -12.08 -7.50 2.22
N GLU A 263 -12.97 -7.22 3.17
CA GLU A 263 -13.01 -7.95 4.44
C GLU A 263 -14.39 -7.86 5.11
N VAL A 264 -14.61 -8.68 6.13
CA VAL A 264 -15.75 -8.56 7.04
C VAL A 264 -15.29 -7.83 8.29
N VAL A 265 -15.84 -6.64 8.52
CA VAL A 265 -15.51 -5.78 9.65
C VAL A 265 -16.62 -5.88 10.68
N TRP A 266 -16.22 -5.88 11.95
CA TRP A 266 -17.15 -5.73 13.05
C TRP A 266 -17.69 -4.29 13.10
N ALA A 267 -19.00 -4.12 12.94
CA ALA A 267 -19.65 -2.81 12.79
C ALA A 267 -20.15 -2.21 14.12
N GLY A 268 -19.72 -2.75 15.25
CA GLY A 268 -20.15 -2.32 16.58
C GLY A 268 -21.19 -3.23 17.23
N SER A 269 -21.28 -3.14 18.56
CA SER A 269 -22.36 -3.70 19.37
C SER A 269 -23.49 -2.68 19.47
N GLY A 270 -24.45 -2.73 18.54
CA GLY A 270 -25.74 -2.09 18.78
C GLY A 270 -26.47 -2.81 19.91
N HIS A 271 -27.34 -2.09 20.63
CA HIS A 271 -28.01 -2.52 21.89
C HIS A 271 -28.76 -3.87 21.89
N ARG A 272 -28.81 -4.64 20.78
CA ARG A 272 -29.43 -5.97 20.77
C ARG A 272 -28.62 -7.08 20.08
N TRP A 273 -27.74 -6.81 19.11
CA TRP A 273 -26.97 -7.87 18.41
C TRP A 273 -25.68 -7.34 17.77
N PRO A 274 -24.58 -8.13 17.73
CA PRO A 274 -23.38 -7.78 16.99
C PRO A 274 -23.70 -7.68 15.49
N ARG A 275 -23.35 -6.54 14.88
CA ARG A 275 -23.51 -6.33 13.44
C ARG A 275 -22.17 -6.52 12.73
N TRP A 276 -22.18 -7.37 11.71
CA TRP A 276 -21.06 -7.53 10.79
C TRP A 276 -21.35 -6.76 9.51
N ARG A 277 -20.35 -6.08 8.97
CA ARG A 277 -20.43 -5.37 7.69
C ARG A 277 -19.33 -5.85 6.77
N VAL A 278 -19.66 -6.03 5.50
CA VAL A 278 -18.65 -6.27 4.46
C VAL A 278 -18.07 -4.93 4.02
N ARG A 279 -16.76 -4.75 4.18
CA ARG A 279 -16.01 -3.65 3.57
C ARG A 279 -15.68 -4.00 2.13
N GLN A 280 -15.86 -3.04 1.24
CA GLN A 280 -15.66 -3.22 -0.21
C GLN A 280 -14.72 -2.15 -0.75
N LEU A 281 -13.89 -2.53 -1.73
CA LEU A 281 -13.15 -1.59 -2.55
C LEU A 281 -14.02 -1.24 -3.77
N VAL A 282 -14.43 0.02 -3.86
CA VAL A 282 -15.29 0.54 -4.92
C VAL A 282 -14.44 1.14 -6.02
N LEU A 283 -14.67 0.68 -7.24
CA LEU A 283 -14.08 1.25 -8.44
C LEU A 283 -15.10 2.18 -9.10
N LEU A 284 -14.69 3.40 -9.37
CA LEU A 284 -15.44 4.37 -10.14
C LEU A 284 -14.76 4.60 -11.48
N THR A 285 -15.57 4.75 -12.51
CA THR A 285 -15.12 5.19 -13.84
C THR A 285 -15.78 6.52 -14.15
N ARG A 286 -15.09 7.35 -14.93
CA ARG A 286 -15.62 8.62 -15.39
C ARG A 286 -16.26 8.41 -16.75
N GLU A 287 -17.54 8.74 -16.89
CA GLU A 287 -18.17 8.81 -18.20
C GLU A 287 -17.54 9.96 -18.99
N THR A 288 -16.75 9.62 -20.00
CA THR A 288 -16.31 10.59 -21.00
C THR A 288 -17.50 10.83 -21.93
N ARG A 289 -18.26 11.90 -21.68
CA ARG A 289 -19.12 12.50 -22.71
C ARG A 289 -18.27 13.21 -23.75
#